data_AF-A0A949EZF1-F1
#
_entry.id   AF-A0A949EZF1-F1
#
_cell.length_a   1.000
_cell.length_b   1.000
_cell.length_c   1.000
_cell.angle_alpha   90.00
_cell.angle_beta   90.00
_cell.angle_gamma   90.00
#
_symmetry.space_group_name_H-M   'P 1'
#
loop_
_entity.id
_entity.type
_entity.pdbx_description
1 polymer ?
#
loop_
_entity_poly.entity_id
_entity_poly.type
_entity_poly.pdbx_seq_one_letter_code
_entity_poly.pdbx_strand_id
1 'polypeptide(L)'
;DFNEIARFAGLYEIKKFYKEKANFDIEIYDLRQEMVIKKKEEIIKRIKLKGDPAGYTAIDLGKISEFKKGALDYSSLGGAECRQDIMSLHHNEGKDEYLIANTFLRSDVVINLPKMKTHKRSGVTLALKNMIGITGDRNWLPHFSECPRGKVRVDPEKEITKLLKKMFVLIKPLRDRLRQFVGVTGSTMRSGNWYGNDVIWRTIIDLAHIGCYADRNGVIRKDRQRRSFVIMDGIVAGEGDGPLNPFPKQCGILIAGFNDFCVDITASRLMGFDPAKIPKFKNISKDKMHKLYNFDFKEIQCISNIKDWSKNLDEFKGRCLNFKPHYGWKGHIEVDDVKE
;
A
#
# COMPACT_ATOMS: atom_id res chain seq x y z
N ASP A 1 2.28 -19.45 8.18
CA ASP A 1 1.77 -20.33 7.11
C ASP A 1 0.62 -19.65 6.36
N PHE A 2 0.29 -19.99 5.10
CA PHE A 2 -0.92 -19.47 4.43
C PHE A 2 -2.22 -20.02 5.04
N ASN A 3 -2.24 -21.31 5.38
CA ASN A 3 -3.41 -21.95 5.97
C ASN A 3 -3.74 -21.35 7.34
N GLU A 4 -2.73 -21.00 8.12
CA GLU A 4 -2.90 -20.25 9.37
C GLU A 4 -3.50 -18.86 9.13
N ILE A 5 -2.99 -18.12 8.13
CA ILE A 5 -3.53 -16.80 7.77
C ILE A 5 -5.00 -16.94 7.35
N ALA A 6 -5.32 -17.92 6.50
CA ALA A 6 -6.68 -18.16 6.01
C ALA A 6 -7.66 -18.51 7.14
N ARG A 7 -7.24 -19.34 8.12
CA ARG A 7 -8.04 -19.64 9.31
C ARG A 7 -8.20 -18.42 10.21
N PHE A 8 -7.11 -17.69 10.49
CA PHE A 8 -7.16 -16.49 11.32
C PHE A 8 -8.06 -15.40 10.72
N ALA A 9 -8.02 -15.24 9.39
CA ALA A 9 -8.86 -14.28 8.68
C ALA A 9 -10.29 -14.78 8.42
N GLY A 10 -10.63 -16.01 8.83
CA GLY A 10 -11.96 -16.58 8.65
C GLY A 10 -12.34 -16.88 7.20
N LEU A 11 -11.36 -17.06 6.30
CA LEU A 11 -11.63 -17.19 4.86
C LEU A 11 -12.42 -18.47 4.53
N TYR A 12 -12.17 -19.56 5.27
CA TYR A 12 -12.88 -20.83 5.05
C TYR A 12 -14.33 -20.76 5.53
N GLU A 13 -14.58 -20.01 6.58
CA GLU A 13 -15.90 -19.70 7.13
C GLU A 13 -16.68 -18.80 6.16
N ILE A 14 -16.02 -17.80 5.58
CA ILE A 14 -16.60 -16.96 4.52
C ILE A 14 -16.99 -17.81 3.30
N LYS A 15 -16.08 -18.67 2.83
CA LYS A 15 -16.36 -19.61 1.74
C LYS A 15 -17.58 -20.48 2.05
N LYS A 16 -17.63 -21.08 3.24
CA LYS A 16 -18.75 -21.91 3.69
C LYS A 16 -20.06 -21.11 3.74
N PHE A 17 -20.02 -19.91 4.31
CA PHE A 17 -21.19 -19.03 4.41
C PHE A 17 -21.80 -18.72 3.04
N TYR A 18 -21.00 -18.30 2.06
CA TYR A 18 -21.51 -17.98 0.73
C TYR A 18 -21.98 -19.22 -0.04
N LYS A 19 -21.34 -20.36 0.15
CA LYS A 19 -21.82 -21.63 -0.41
C LYS A 19 -23.19 -22.02 0.16
N GLU A 20 -23.38 -21.89 1.47
CA GLU A 20 -24.64 -22.25 2.13
C GLU A 20 -25.77 -21.26 1.89
N LYS A 21 -25.46 -19.95 1.88
CA LYS A 21 -26.48 -18.89 1.81
C LYS A 21 -26.84 -18.46 0.40
N ALA A 22 -25.91 -18.58 -0.55
CA ALA A 22 -26.10 -18.09 -1.91
C ALA A 22 -25.76 -19.13 -2.98
N ASN A 23 -25.42 -20.37 -2.60
CA ASN A 23 -24.85 -21.38 -3.50
C ASN A 23 -23.71 -20.82 -4.37
N PHE A 24 -22.92 -19.91 -3.80
CA PHE A 24 -21.84 -19.22 -4.50
C PHE A 24 -20.50 -19.86 -4.14
N ASP A 25 -19.80 -20.37 -5.16
CA ASP A 25 -18.52 -21.04 -4.98
C ASP A 25 -17.38 -20.03 -4.88
N ILE A 26 -16.60 -20.13 -3.79
CA ILE A 26 -15.42 -19.31 -3.55
C ILE A 26 -14.18 -20.20 -3.54
N GLU A 27 -13.18 -19.79 -4.28
CA GLU A 27 -11.84 -20.38 -4.27
C GLU A 27 -10.86 -19.45 -3.54
N ILE A 28 -9.91 -20.04 -2.82
CA ILE A 28 -8.95 -19.31 -1.99
C ILE A 28 -7.56 -19.73 -2.43
N TYR A 29 -6.76 -18.78 -2.93
CA TYR A 29 -5.44 -19.04 -3.49
C TYR A 29 -4.33 -18.29 -2.73
N ASP A 30 -3.20 -18.97 -2.56
CA ASP A 30 -1.93 -18.32 -2.20
C ASP A 30 -1.15 -18.03 -3.48
N LEU A 31 -1.24 -16.80 -3.97
CA LEU A 31 -0.60 -16.38 -5.21
C LEU A 31 0.91 -16.08 -5.06
N ARG A 32 1.51 -16.32 -3.89
CA ARG A 32 2.94 -16.10 -3.68
C ARG A 32 3.76 -17.24 -4.27
N GLN A 33 4.87 -16.92 -4.94
CA GLN A 33 5.83 -17.94 -5.40
C GLN A 33 6.76 -18.43 -4.29
N GLU A 34 6.99 -17.61 -3.26
CA GLU A 34 7.88 -17.94 -2.15
C GLU A 34 7.35 -17.49 -0.79
N MET A 35 7.72 -18.25 0.25
CA MET A 35 7.62 -17.90 1.65
C MET A 35 9.01 -17.77 2.24
N VAL A 36 9.23 -16.71 3.03
CA VAL A 36 10.46 -16.52 3.80
C VAL A 36 10.26 -16.88 5.27
N ILE A 37 11.19 -17.63 5.85
CA ILE A 37 11.28 -17.88 7.29
C ILE A 37 12.39 -16.99 7.84
N LYS A 38 12.06 -16.23 8.88
CA LYS A 38 12.99 -15.28 9.51
C LYS A 38 13.32 -15.65 10.95
N LYS A 39 14.56 -15.38 11.37
CA LYS A 39 14.94 -15.24 12.79
C LYS A 39 15.27 -13.78 13.02
N LYS A 40 14.54 -13.11 13.92
CA LYS A 40 14.65 -11.65 14.09
C LYS A 40 14.35 -10.94 12.75
N GLU A 41 15.36 -10.38 12.09
CA GLU A 41 15.23 -9.68 10.80
C GLU A 41 15.94 -10.38 9.63
N GLU A 42 16.67 -11.47 9.90
CA GLU A 42 17.43 -12.21 8.90
C GLU A 42 16.59 -13.33 8.29
N ILE A 43 16.69 -13.46 6.96
CA ILE A 43 16.05 -14.55 6.21
C ILE A 43 16.92 -15.79 6.36
N ILE A 44 16.41 -16.80 7.06
CA ILE A 44 17.13 -18.07 7.26
C ILE A 44 16.82 -19.05 6.14
N LYS A 45 15.60 -19.00 5.60
CA LYS A 45 15.12 -19.95 4.59
C LYS A 45 14.11 -19.32 3.66
N ARG A 46 14.21 -19.64 2.38
CA ARG A 46 13.19 -19.37 1.36
C ARG A 46 12.57 -20.69 0.93
N ILE A 47 11.25 -20.76 0.90
CA ILE A 47 10.48 -21.95 0.56
C ILE A 47 9.66 -21.63 -0.69
N LYS A 48 9.86 -22.39 -1.76
CA LYS A 48 9.05 -22.29 -2.98
C LYS A 48 7.64 -22.79 -2.69
N LEU A 49 6.64 -22.03 -3.11
CA LEU A 49 5.22 -22.34 -2.97
C LEU A 49 4.65 -22.79 -4.32
N LYS A 50 3.40 -23.27 -4.31
CA LYS A 50 2.67 -23.64 -5.55
C LYS A 50 2.46 -22.43 -6.47
N GLY A 51 2.23 -21.25 -5.88
CA GLY A 51 1.91 -20.03 -6.61
C GLY A 51 0.53 -20.07 -7.24
N ASP A 52 0.32 -19.16 -8.18
CA ASP A 52 -0.91 -19.02 -8.95
C ASP A 52 -1.17 -20.28 -9.81
N PRO A 53 -2.32 -20.96 -9.65
CA PRO A 53 -2.68 -22.11 -10.49
C PRO A 53 -2.78 -21.78 -11.99
N ALA A 54 -3.03 -20.53 -12.36
CA ALA A 54 -3.07 -20.09 -13.76
C ALA A 54 -1.68 -19.68 -14.30
N GLY A 55 -0.63 -19.75 -13.48
CA GLY A 55 0.71 -19.28 -13.81
C GLY A 55 0.87 -17.76 -13.68
N TYR A 56 1.97 -17.24 -14.22
CA TYR A 56 2.31 -15.82 -14.16
C TYR A 56 2.76 -15.31 -15.52
N THR A 57 2.54 -14.02 -15.76
CA THR A 57 3.02 -13.33 -16.94
C THR A 57 3.90 -12.16 -16.52
N ALA A 58 5.10 -12.08 -17.10
CA ALA A 58 5.98 -10.92 -17.00
C ALA A 58 5.45 -9.83 -17.94
N ILE A 59 5.23 -8.63 -17.41
CA ILE A 59 4.71 -7.49 -18.17
C ILE A 59 5.69 -6.34 -18.03
N ASP A 60 6.31 -5.96 -19.15
CA ASP A 60 7.13 -4.76 -19.27
C ASP A 60 6.26 -3.56 -19.64
N LEU A 61 6.31 -2.51 -18.84
CA LEU A 61 5.61 -1.26 -19.13
C LEU A 61 6.40 -0.33 -20.06
N GLY A 62 7.69 -0.60 -20.29
CA GLY A 62 8.56 0.20 -21.14
C GLY A 62 8.43 1.69 -20.82
N LYS A 63 8.14 2.52 -21.84
CA LYS A 63 8.03 3.99 -21.71
C LYS A 63 6.83 4.47 -20.88
N ILE A 64 5.82 3.63 -20.67
CA ILE A 64 4.60 4.01 -19.94
C ILE A 64 4.85 4.01 -18.43
N SER A 65 5.80 3.18 -17.97
CA SER A 65 6.25 3.09 -16.59
C SER A 65 6.53 4.45 -15.98
N GLU A 66 6.04 4.67 -14.76
CA GLU A 66 6.37 5.86 -13.99
C GLU A 66 7.86 5.92 -13.66
N PHE A 67 8.60 4.80 -13.64
CA PHE A 67 10.06 4.81 -13.48
C PHE A 67 10.82 5.43 -14.67
N LYS A 68 10.21 5.53 -15.85
CA LYS A 68 10.79 6.25 -17.00
C LYS A 68 10.56 7.75 -16.94
N LYS A 69 9.80 8.24 -15.97
CA LYS A 69 9.38 9.64 -15.88
C LYS A 69 10.19 10.37 -14.81
N GLY A 70 11.35 10.88 -15.21
CA GLY A 70 12.27 11.62 -14.34
C GLY A 70 13.65 10.97 -14.26
N ALA A 71 14.56 11.59 -13.50
CA ALA A 71 15.90 11.06 -13.28
C ALA A 71 15.90 10.15 -12.05
N LEU A 72 16.02 8.84 -12.28
CA LEU A 72 16.12 7.82 -11.24
C LEU A 72 17.39 7.01 -11.44
N ASP A 73 18.13 6.81 -10.35
CA ASP A 73 19.24 5.86 -10.32
C ASP A 73 18.70 4.46 -10.04
N TYR A 74 18.57 3.65 -11.10
CA TYR A 74 18.10 2.27 -11.01
C TYR A 74 18.99 1.38 -10.14
N SER A 75 20.30 1.69 -10.04
CA SER A 75 21.22 0.91 -9.21
C SER A 75 20.91 1.03 -7.71
N SER A 76 20.23 2.12 -7.32
CA SER A 76 19.85 2.39 -5.94
C SER A 76 18.49 1.81 -5.53
N LEU A 77 17.71 1.26 -6.47
CA LEU A 77 16.39 0.70 -6.18
C LEU A 77 16.49 -0.48 -5.23
N GLY A 78 15.55 -0.62 -4.31
CA GLY A 78 15.55 -1.69 -3.32
C GLY A 78 14.13 -2.12 -2.95
N GLY A 79 14.01 -3.36 -2.51
CA GLY A 79 12.76 -3.99 -2.11
C GLY A 79 12.84 -4.54 -0.68
N ALA A 80 11.70 -4.65 0.00
CA ALA A 80 11.68 -5.40 1.26
C ALA A 80 11.88 -6.88 0.97
N GLU A 81 12.89 -7.52 1.58
CA GLU A 81 13.20 -8.94 1.39
C GLU A 81 13.57 -9.31 -0.06
N CYS A 82 13.91 -8.31 -0.89
CA CYS A 82 14.29 -8.48 -2.28
C CYS A 82 15.77 -8.81 -2.41
N ARG A 83 16.13 -9.62 -3.41
CA ARG A 83 17.51 -9.75 -3.86
C ARG A 83 17.81 -8.71 -4.94
N GLN A 84 18.85 -7.91 -4.72
CA GLN A 84 19.19 -6.76 -5.56
C GLN A 84 19.61 -7.16 -6.98
N ASP A 85 20.32 -8.28 -7.09
CA ASP A 85 20.68 -8.93 -8.35
C ASP A 85 19.45 -9.18 -9.23
N ILE A 86 18.37 -9.75 -8.68
CA ILE A 86 17.13 -9.95 -9.44
C ILE A 86 16.46 -8.63 -9.78
N MET A 87 16.34 -7.69 -8.83
CA MET A 87 15.62 -6.43 -9.10
C MET A 87 16.21 -5.69 -10.30
N SER A 88 17.55 -5.62 -10.38
CA SER A 88 18.26 -4.97 -11.49
C SER A 88 18.01 -5.61 -12.85
N LEU A 89 17.66 -6.91 -12.88
CA LEU A 89 17.31 -7.62 -14.12
C LEU A 89 15.94 -7.24 -14.64
N HIS A 90 15.04 -6.71 -13.81
CA HIS A 90 13.65 -6.38 -14.19
C HIS A 90 13.36 -4.88 -14.19
N HIS A 91 14.13 -4.11 -13.42
CA HIS A 91 14.07 -2.65 -13.39
C HIS A 91 15.46 -2.08 -13.68
N ASN A 92 15.61 -1.56 -14.90
CA ASN A 92 16.83 -0.89 -15.36
C ASN A 92 16.48 0.15 -16.43
N GLU A 93 17.46 0.81 -17.02
CA GLU A 93 17.21 1.83 -18.04
C GLU A 93 16.37 1.33 -19.22
N GLY A 94 16.54 0.06 -19.62
CA GLY A 94 15.85 -0.54 -20.77
C GLY A 94 14.43 -1.01 -20.52
N LYS A 95 14.09 -1.44 -19.30
CA LYS A 95 12.79 -2.08 -18.99
C LYS A 95 12.32 -1.90 -17.56
N ASP A 96 11.01 -2.04 -17.37
CA ASP A 96 10.33 -2.06 -16.07
C ASP A 96 9.28 -3.17 -16.07
N GLU A 97 9.71 -4.34 -15.59
CA GLU A 97 8.94 -5.58 -15.63
C GLU A 97 8.31 -5.93 -14.29
N TYR A 98 7.05 -6.36 -14.33
CA TYR A 98 6.33 -6.90 -13.18
C TYR A 98 5.83 -8.31 -13.46
N LEU A 99 5.93 -9.20 -12.47
CA LEU A 99 5.44 -10.57 -12.57
C LEU A 99 4.03 -10.67 -12.00
N ILE A 100 3.03 -10.84 -12.87
CA ILE A 100 1.61 -10.73 -12.53
C ILE A 100 0.94 -12.11 -12.55
N ALA A 101 0.10 -12.36 -11.54
CA ALA A 101 -0.73 -13.56 -11.45
C ALA A 101 -1.75 -13.63 -12.61
N ASN A 102 -1.75 -14.73 -13.37
CA ASN A 102 -2.69 -14.94 -14.47
C ASN A 102 -4.14 -15.12 -14.00
N THR A 103 -4.38 -15.58 -12.76
CA THR A 103 -5.73 -15.61 -12.17
C THR A 103 -6.30 -14.19 -12.09
N PHE A 104 -5.47 -13.20 -11.78
CA PHE A 104 -5.86 -11.80 -11.83
C PHE A 104 -6.06 -11.34 -13.29
N LEU A 105 -5.10 -11.59 -14.20
CA LEU A 105 -5.19 -11.13 -15.58
C LEU A 105 -6.41 -11.66 -16.34
N ARG A 106 -6.81 -12.90 -16.06
CA ARG A 106 -7.93 -13.60 -16.69
C ARG A 106 -9.30 -13.25 -16.09
N SER A 107 -9.35 -12.47 -15.01
CA SER A 107 -10.62 -12.08 -14.39
C SER A 107 -11.36 -11.04 -15.24
N ASP A 108 -12.68 -11.17 -15.34
CA ASP A 108 -13.55 -10.19 -16.02
C ASP A 108 -13.81 -8.95 -15.16
N VAL A 109 -13.89 -9.16 -13.84
CA VAL A 109 -14.14 -8.13 -12.83
C VAL A 109 -13.23 -8.40 -11.63
N VAL A 110 -12.63 -7.33 -11.11
CA VAL A 110 -11.84 -7.35 -9.87
C VAL A 110 -12.67 -6.71 -8.76
N ILE A 111 -12.90 -7.45 -7.68
CA ILE A 111 -13.41 -6.86 -6.44
C ILE A 111 -12.22 -6.63 -5.51
N ASN A 112 -11.84 -5.37 -5.33
CA ASN A 112 -10.68 -4.97 -4.53
C ASN A 112 -11.15 -4.71 -3.08
N LEU A 113 -10.62 -5.46 -2.11
CA LEU A 113 -11.00 -5.37 -0.68
C LEU A 113 -9.87 -4.78 0.18
N PRO A 114 -9.49 -3.50 0.00
CA PRO A 114 -8.40 -2.90 0.75
C PRO A 114 -8.79 -2.54 2.18
N LYS A 115 -7.77 -2.47 3.04
CA LYS A 115 -7.91 -1.91 4.39
C LYS A 115 -7.59 -0.41 4.42
N MET A 116 -8.44 0.37 5.07
CA MET A 116 -8.16 1.78 5.36
C MET A 116 -7.04 1.88 6.41
N LYS A 117 -5.82 2.23 5.99
CA LYS A 117 -4.69 2.38 6.91
C LYS A 117 -3.57 3.30 6.43
N THR A 118 -2.83 3.88 7.37
CA THR A 118 -1.57 4.59 7.11
C THR A 118 -0.45 3.63 6.67
N HIS A 119 0.60 4.19 6.06
CA HIS A 119 1.73 3.41 5.58
C HIS A 119 3.04 4.19 5.62
N LYS A 120 4.07 3.62 6.26
CA LYS A 120 5.38 4.26 6.41
C LYS A 120 6.08 4.71 5.14
N ARG A 121 5.86 4.03 4.00
CA ARG A 121 6.51 4.37 2.71
C ARG A 121 5.68 5.20 1.74
N SER A 122 4.35 5.15 1.85
CA SER A 122 3.44 5.63 0.80
C SER A 122 2.34 6.57 1.34
N GLY A 123 2.49 7.00 2.59
CA GLY A 123 1.52 7.78 3.36
C GLY A 123 0.34 6.93 3.82
N VAL A 124 -0.33 6.28 2.87
CA VAL A 124 -1.50 5.42 3.07
C VAL A 124 -1.39 4.14 2.23
N THR A 125 -2.12 3.09 2.63
CA THR A 125 -2.20 1.81 1.91
C THR A 125 -3.32 1.86 0.87
N LEU A 126 -4.57 1.67 1.30
CA LEU A 126 -5.77 1.81 0.47
C LEU A 126 -5.78 0.89 -0.78
N ALA A 127 -6.65 1.15 -1.75
CA ALA A 127 -6.96 0.29 -2.90
C ALA A 127 -5.80 0.16 -3.87
N LEU A 128 -5.16 1.27 -4.26
CA LEU A 128 -4.08 1.24 -5.24
C LEU A 128 -2.90 0.43 -4.73
N LYS A 129 -2.54 0.57 -3.44
CA LYS A 129 -1.46 -0.22 -2.86
C LYS A 129 -1.83 -1.69 -2.65
N ASN A 130 -3.12 -2.01 -2.58
CA ASN A 130 -3.57 -3.40 -2.51
C ASN A 130 -3.22 -4.18 -3.79
N MET A 131 -3.05 -3.49 -4.92
CA MET A 131 -2.61 -4.08 -6.19
C MET A 131 -1.21 -4.69 -6.13
N ILE A 132 -0.39 -4.36 -5.12
CA ILE A 132 0.86 -5.12 -4.87
C ILE A 132 0.60 -6.63 -4.74
N GLY A 133 -0.57 -7.00 -4.21
CA GLY A 133 -0.96 -8.39 -4.01
C GLY A 133 -1.19 -9.20 -5.30
N ILE A 134 -1.28 -8.56 -6.47
CA ILE A 134 -1.42 -9.28 -7.75
C ILE A 134 -0.09 -9.85 -8.25
N THR A 135 1.02 -9.49 -7.61
CA THR A 135 2.36 -9.88 -8.03
C THR A 135 2.80 -11.21 -7.41
N GLY A 136 3.47 -12.04 -8.21
CA GLY A 136 3.92 -13.37 -7.78
C GLY A 136 5.22 -13.35 -6.98
N ASP A 137 6.12 -12.43 -7.33
CA ASP A 137 7.46 -12.34 -6.78
C ASP A 137 7.76 -10.90 -6.31
N ARG A 138 8.14 -10.78 -5.03
CA ARG A 138 8.51 -9.49 -4.43
C ARG A 138 9.83 -8.94 -4.98
N ASN A 139 10.64 -9.79 -5.62
CA ASN A 139 11.91 -9.35 -6.20
C ASN A 139 11.72 -8.39 -7.39
N TRP A 140 10.50 -8.35 -7.96
CA TRP A 140 10.10 -7.51 -9.08
C TRP A 140 9.38 -6.23 -8.61
N LEU A 141 9.57 -5.85 -7.34
CA LEU A 141 8.88 -4.72 -6.73
C LEU A 141 9.88 -3.74 -6.12
N PRO A 142 10.20 -2.65 -6.81
CA PRO A 142 10.91 -1.53 -6.21
C PRO A 142 10.04 -0.89 -5.12
N HIS A 143 10.60 -0.69 -3.93
CA HIS A 143 9.87 -0.11 -2.79
C HIS A 143 10.51 1.17 -2.23
N PHE A 144 11.80 1.35 -2.42
CA PHE A 144 12.56 2.51 -1.98
C PHE A 144 13.83 2.59 -2.81
N SER A 145 14.48 3.75 -2.81
CA SER A 145 15.90 3.83 -3.12
C SER A 145 16.69 3.85 -1.82
N GLU A 146 17.84 3.19 -1.77
CA GLU A 146 18.76 3.42 -0.66
C GLU A 146 19.26 4.86 -0.77
N CYS A 147 18.87 5.70 0.20
CA CYS A 147 19.48 7.00 0.37
C CYS A 147 21.00 6.77 0.53
N PRO A 148 21.87 7.55 -0.15
CA PRO A 148 23.31 7.41 0.03
C PRO A 148 23.63 7.39 1.52
N ARG A 149 24.41 6.39 1.97
CA ARG A 149 24.80 6.18 3.37
C ARG A 149 25.18 7.52 4.00
N GLY A 150 24.33 8.13 4.85
CA GLY A 150 24.68 9.42 5.45
C GLY A 150 23.63 10.22 6.21
N LYS A 151 22.32 10.01 6.03
CA LYS A 151 21.30 10.79 6.78
C LYS A 151 20.27 9.90 7.48
N VAL A 152 20.68 9.27 8.58
CA VAL A 152 19.71 8.71 9.53
C VAL A 152 19.04 9.88 10.24
N ARG A 153 17.84 10.26 9.80
CA ARG A 153 17.00 11.21 10.54
C ARG A 153 16.27 10.49 11.66
N VAL A 154 16.33 11.06 12.86
CA VAL A 154 15.69 10.56 14.08
C VAL A 154 14.48 11.46 14.39
N ASP A 155 13.39 10.86 14.86
CA ASP A 155 12.20 11.57 15.34
C ASP A 155 12.55 12.53 16.50
N PRO A 156 12.32 13.86 16.36
CA PRO A 156 12.65 14.87 17.37
C PRO A 156 11.93 14.66 18.72
N GLU A 157 10.67 14.23 18.72
CA GLU A 157 9.89 14.02 19.95
C GLU A 157 10.47 12.89 20.82
N LYS A 158 11.24 11.98 20.21
CA LYS A 158 11.91 10.87 20.89
C LYS A 158 13.35 11.16 21.32
N GLU A 159 13.93 12.30 20.94
CA GLU A 159 15.24 12.75 21.46
C GLU A 159 15.14 13.05 22.96
N ILE A 160 14.05 13.72 23.36
CA ILE A 160 13.68 14.01 24.74
C ILE A 160 13.52 12.72 25.55
N THR A 161 12.87 11.69 24.97
CA THR A 161 12.73 10.39 25.64
C THR A 161 14.02 9.59 25.69
N LYS A 162 15.00 9.84 24.83
CA LYS A 162 16.34 9.23 24.90
C LYS A 162 17.13 9.75 26.09
N LEU A 163 17.00 11.05 26.37
CA LEU A 163 17.56 11.69 27.57
C LEU A 163 16.91 11.13 28.84
N LEU A 164 15.58 11.00 28.86
CA LEU A 164 14.84 10.39 29.97
C LEU A 164 15.14 8.88 30.13
N LYS A 165 15.36 8.15 29.02
CA LYS A 165 15.77 6.74 29.08
C LYS A 165 17.11 6.53 29.78
N LYS A 166 18.03 7.51 29.78
CA LYS A 166 19.28 7.43 30.58
C LYS A 166 19.01 7.50 32.08
N MET A 167 17.99 8.26 32.52
CA MET A 167 17.61 8.34 33.94
C MET A 167 16.98 7.04 34.46
N PHE A 168 16.25 6.29 33.62
CA PHE A 168 15.50 5.09 34.04
C PHE A 168 16.27 3.76 33.90
N VAL A 169 17.57 3.76 33.58
CA VAL A 169 18.39 2.55 33.33
C VAL A 169 18.52 1.62 34.56
N LEU A 170 18.21 2.09 35.77
CA LEU A 170 18.47 1.36 37.01
C LEU A 170 17.42 0.30 37.42
N ILE A 171 16.22 0.26 36.81
CA ILE A 171 15.15 -0.66 37.24
C ILE A 171 14.75 -1.60 36.09
N LYS A 172 15.45 -2.74 36.01
CA LYS A 172 15.31 -3.77 34.95
C LYS A 172 13.88 -4.28 34.70
N PRO A 173 13.01 -4.50 35.71
CA PRO A 173 11.63 -4.97 35.50
C PRO A 173 10.73 -3.93 34.81
N LEU A 174 10.96 -2.63 35.06
CA LEU A 174 10.16 -1.55 34.49
C LEU A 174 10.44 -1.38 32.99
N ARG A 175 11.69 -1.58 32.58
CA ARG A 175 12.17 -1.49 31.20
C ARG A 175 11.47 -2.48 30.26
N ASP A 176 11.28 -3.72 30.71
CA ASP A 176 10.72 -4.77 29.88
C ASP A 176 9.18 -4.65 29.76
N ARG A 177 8.52 -4.10 30.79
CA ARG A 177 7.10 -3.71 30.75
C ARG A 177 6.86 -2.46 29.87
N LEU A 178 7.77 -1.49 29.92
CA LEU A 178 7.76 -0.32 29.03
C LEU A 178 8.04 -0.70 27.57
N ARG A 179 8.83 -1.73 27.27
CA ARG A 179 9.07 -2.19 25.89
C ARG A 179 7.82 -2.72 25.18
N GLN A 180 6.81 -3.19 25.93
CA GLN A 180 5.53 -3.62 25.35
C GLN A 180 4.58 -2.45 25.08
N PHE A 181 4.66 -1.36 25.86
CA PHE A 181 3.92 -0.12 25.63
C PHE A 181 4.60 0.81 24.61
N VAL A 182 5.93 0.82 24.61
CA VAL A 182 6.78 1.58 23.69
C VAL A 182 7.03 0.67 22.49
N GLY A 183 6.05 0.64 21.59
CA GLY A 183 6.06 -0.13 20.35
C GLY A 183 7.45 -0.20 19.70
N VAL A 184 7.76 -1.41 19.23
CA VAL A 184 8.96 -1.83 18.49
C VAL A 184 9.73 -0.64 17.89
N THR A 185 11.00 -0.54 18.30
CA THR A 185 12.01 0.41 17.83
C THR A 185 11.93 0.68 16.32
N GLY A 186 11.39 1.84 15.93
CA GLY A 186 11.26 2.24 14.54
C GLY A 186 11.40 3.74 14.31
N SER A 187 12.14 4.48 15.15
CA SER A 187 12.27 5.94 15.07
C SER A 187 13.38 6.42 14.12
N THR A 188 13.75 5.60 13.13
CA THR A 188 14.83 5.91 12.17
C THR A 188 14.28 5.88 10.75
N MET A 189 14.44 6.98 10.02
CA MET A 189 14.10 7.00 8.59
C MET A 189 15.12 6.14 7.83
N ARG A 190 14.70 4.95 7.40
CA ARG A 190 15.47 4.02 6.56
C ARG A 190 14.54 3.38 5.53
N SER A 191 15.10 2.90 4.42
CA SER A 191 14.38 2.13 3.40
C SER A 191 13.08 2.81 2.92
N GLY A 192 13.17 4.12 2.68
CA GLY A 192 12.07 4.94 2.16
C GLY A 192 10.87 5.14 3.10
N ASN A 193 11.03 5.00 4.42
CA ASN A 193 9.94 5.17 5.39
C ASN A 193 9.63 6.66 5.72
N TRP A 194 9.55 7.52 4.71
CA TRP A 194 9.31 8.96 4.87
C TRP A 194 8.69 9.58 3.60
N TYR A 195 8.16 10.80 3.71
CA TYR A 195 7.38 11.48 2.65
C TYR A 195 8.11 11.68 1.32
N GLY A 196 9.45 11.75 1.31
CA GLY A 196 10.24 11.93 0.09
C GLY A 196 10.65 10.63 -0.61
N ASN A 197 10.04 9.50 -0.28
CA ASN A 197 10.24 8.26 -1.04
C ASN A 197 9.65 8.40 -2.46
N ASP A 198 10.52 8.43 -3.46
CA ASP A 198 10.15 8.62 -4.86
C ASP A 198 10.05 7.30 -5.67
N VAL A 199 10.02 6.14 -4.99
CA VAL A 199 10.03 4.82 -5.65
C VAL A 199 8.68 4.12 -5.50
N ILE A 200 8.19 3.92 -4.28
CA ILE A 200 7.02 3.04 -4.05
C ILE A 200 5.76 3.55 -4.76
N TRP A 201 5.60 4.87 -4.92
CA TRP A 201 4.42 5.41 -5.58
C TRP A 201 4.40 5.03 -7.06
N ARG A 202 5.57 4.97 -7.72
CA ARG A 202 5.70 4.58 -9.13
C ARG A 202 5.27 3.13 -9.32
N THR A 203 5.79 2.23 -8.49
CA THR A 203 5.38 0.82 -8.44
C THR A 203 3.87 0.66 -8.25
N ILE A 204 3.26 1.45 -7.35
CA ILE A 204 1.81 1.39 -7.12
C ILE A 204 1.03 1.79 -8.39
N ILE A 205 1.47 2.84 -9.07
CA ILE A 205 0.79 3.37 -10.26
C ILE A 205 1.01 2.45 -11.47
N ASP A 206 2.20 1.89 -11.61
CA ASP A 206 2.51 0.92 -12.66
C ASP A 206 1.65 -0.34 -12.53
N LEU A 207 1.49 -0.88 -11.32
CA LEU A 207 0.58 -2.00 -11.07
C LEU A 207 -0.89 -1.62 -11.31
N ALA A 208 -1.28 -0.38 -11.02
CA ALA A 208 -2.63 0.09 -11.36
C ALA A 208 -2.83 0.21 -12.88
N HIS A 209 -1.84 0.67 -13.63
CA HIS A 209 -1.85 0.67 -15.10
C HIS A 209 -1.99 -0.75 -15.66
N ILE A 210 -1.18 -1.69 -15.19
CA ILE A 210 -1.29 -3.12 -15.55
C ILE A 210 -2.70 -3.64 -15.21
N GLY A 211 -3.18 -3.36 -14.00
CA GLY A 211 -4.49 -3.79 -13.54
C GLY A 211 -5.65 -3.26 -14.38
N CYS A 212 -5.48 -2.12 -15.03
CA CYS A 212 -6.50 -1.51 -15.89
C CYS A 212 -6.36 -1.91 -17.36
N TYR A 213 -5.13 -2.00 -17.88
CA TYR A 213 -4.87 -1.97 -19.33
C TYR A 213 -4.17 -3.22 -19.89
N ALA A 214 -3.58 -4.07 -19.05
CA ALA A 214 -3.05 -5.35 -19.52
C ALA A 214 -4.21 -6.31 -19.85
N ASP A 215 -4.19 -6.91 -21.04
CA ASP A 215 -5.12 -7.97 -21.40
C ASP A 215 -4.77 -9.30 -20.72
N ARG A 216 -5.53 -10.36 -21.03
CA ARG A 216 -5.34 -11.71 -20.45
C ARG A 216 -3.98 -12.34 -20.78
N ASN A 217 -3.29 -11.84 -21.79
CA ASN A 217 -1.96 -12.31 -22.22
C ASN A 217 -0.85 -11.37 -21.73
N GLY A 218 -1.17 -10.36 -20.92
CA GLY A 218 -0.23 -9.39 -20.39
C GLY A 218 0.18 -8.29 -21.36
N VAL A 219 -0.53 -8.11 -22.48
CA VAL A 219 -0.24 -7.04 -23.44
C VAL A 219 -0.96 -5.77 -23.01
N ILE A 220 -0.27 -4.64 -22.91
CA ILE A 220 -0.88 -3.33 -22.62
C ILE A 220 -1.71 -2.89 -23.82
N ARG A 221 -3.02 -2.71 -23.60
CA ARG A 221 -3.99 -2.27 -24.61
C ARG A 221 -4.36 -0.81 -24.37
N LYS A 222 -4.76 -0.14 -25.44
CA LYS A 222 -5.29 1.23 -25.40
C LYS A 222 -6.52 1.36 -24.52
N ASP A 223 -7.45 0.43 -24.67
CA ASP A 223 -8.72 0.42 -23.94
C ASP A 223 -8.58 -0.34 -22.63
N ARG A 224 -9.40 0.03 -21.63
CA ARG A 224 -9.40 -0.65 -20.33
C ARG A 224 -9.86 -2.09 -20.50
N GLN A 225 -9.09 -3.04 -19.96
CA GLN A 225 -9.31 -4.48 -20.09
C GLN A 225 -10.10 -5.07 -18.93
N ARG A 226 -10.22 -4.35 -17.80
CA ARG A 226 -10.86 -4.85 -16.59
C ARG A 226 -11.66 -3.77 -15.86
N ARG A 227 -12.80 -4.19 -15.31
CA ARG A 227 -13.57 -3.39 -14.35
C ARG A 227 -13.10 -3.72 -12.95
N SER A 228 -12.99 -2.69 -12.12
CA SER A 228 -12.68 -2.81 -10.69
C SER A 228 -13.85 -2.27 -9.89
N PHE A 229 -14.21 -2.96 -8.82
CA PHE A 229 -15.09 -2.44 -7.79
C PHE A 229 -14.38 -2.55 -6.45
N VAL A 230 -14.17 -1.41 -5.81
CA VAL A 230 -13.48 -1.35 -4.52
C VAL A 230 -14.53 -1.38 -3.41
N ILE A 231 -14.28 -2.17 -2.37
CA ILE A 231 -14.98 -2.09 -1.08
C ILE A 231 -13.90 -1.97 0.00
N MET A 232 -13.68 -0.75 0.45
CA MET A 232 -12.68 -0.45 1.45
C MET A 232 -13.23 -0.68 2.85
N ASP A 233 -12.53 -1.53 3.61
CA ASP A 233 -12.81 -1.77 5.01
C ASP A 233 -12.16 -0.70 5.89
N GLY A 234 -13.00 0.20 6.41
CA GLY A 234 -12.67 1.17 7.45
C GLY A 234 -13.44 0.94 8.75
N ILE A 235 -13.99 -0.26 9.01
CA ILE A 235 -14.75 -0.54 10.24
C ILE A 235 -13.81 -0.34 11.44
N VAL A 236 -12.70 -1.07 11.43
CA VAL A 236 -11.55 -0.88 12.33
C VAL A 236 -10.32 -0.57 11.49
N ALA A 237 -10.02 0.69 11.25
CA ALA A 237 -8.88 1.13 10.45
C ALA A 237 -7.54 1.03 11.20
N GLY A 238 -6.44 1.37 10.52
CA GLY A 238 -5.09 1.41 11.12
C GLY A 238 -4.38 2.75 10.97
N GLU A 239 -3.88 3.33 12.06
CA GLU A 239 -3.14 4.60 12.05
C GLU A 239 -1.72 4.48 12.65
N GLY A 240 -0.88 5.50 12.48
CA GLY A 240 0.50 5.50 12.99
C GLY A 240 1.44 4.55 12.23
N ASP A 241 2.03 3.59 12.94
CA ASP A 241 3.18 2.77 12.51
C ASP A 241 2.82 1.60 11.57
N GLY A 242 1.94 1.86 10.60
CA GLY A 242 1.62 0.94 9.51
C GLY A 242 2.80 0.72 8.53
N PRO A 243 2.88 -0.43 7.85
CA PRO A 243 1.83 -1.46 7.76
C PRO A 243 1.90 -2.57 8.81
N LEU A 244 3.01 -2.72 9.54
CA LEU A 244 3.24 -3.88 10.41
C LEU A 244 2.64 -3.72 11.80
N ASN A 245 2.71 -2.51 12.38
CA ASN A 245 2.23 -2.24 13.74
C ASN A 245 1.32 -1.00 13.78
N PRO A 246 0.25 -0.92 12.95
CA PRO A 246 -0.68 0.19 13.06
C PRO A 246 -1.45 0.12 14.39
N PHE A 247 -1.82 1.28 14.92
CA PHE A 247 -2.78 1.37 16.02
C PHE A 247 -4.20 1.21 15.46
N PRO A 248 -5.06 0.38 16.08
CA PRO A 248 -6.44 0.23 15.64
C PRO A 248 -7.20 1.54 15.86
N LYS A 249 -7.98 1.95 14.86
CA LYS A 249 -8.81 3.14 14.92
C LYS A 249 -10.24 2.78 14.52
N GLN A 250 -11.17 2.94 15.45
CA GLN A 250 -12.59 2.69 15.18
C GLN A 250 -13.13 3.81 14.30
N CYS A 251 -13.53 3.49 13.07
CA CYS A 251 -14.15 4.47 12.18
C CYS A 251 -15.56 4.06 11.76
N GLY A 252 -15.88 2.77 11.73
CA GLY A 252 -17.23 2.29 11.46
C GLY A 252 -17.73 2.56 10.04
N ILE A 253 -16.82 2.72 9.07
CA ILE A 253 -17.19 3.07 7.69
C ILE A 253 -16.77 2.00 6.68
N LEU A 254 -17.55 1.90 5.60
CA LEU A 254 -17.17 1.24 4.36
C LEU A 254 -17.21 2.30 3.25
N ILE A 255 -16.23 2.27 2.36
CA ILE A 255 -16.19 3.16 1.19
C ILE A 255 -16.17 2.27 -0.04
N ALA A 256 -17.06 2.52 -1.00
CA ALA A 256 -17.13 1.70 -2.21
C ALA A 256 -17.23 2.56 -3.48
N GLY A 257 -16.73 2.03 -4.60
CA GLY A 257 -16.77 2.71 -5.88
C GLY A 257 -16.09 1.93 -7.01
N PHE A 258 -16.36 2.33 -8.25
CA PHE A 258 -15.84 1.66 -9.46
C PHE A 258 -14.48 2.17 -9.94
N ASN A 259 -13.88 3.11 -9.19
CA ASN A 259 -12.58 3.67 -9.51
C ASN A 259 -11.70 3.73 -8.25
N ASP A 260 -10.61 2.97 -8.27
CA ASP A 260 -9.65 2.86 -7.17
C ASP A 260 -9.04 4.22 -6.78
N PHE A 261 -8.84 5.14 -7.73
CA PHE A 261 -8.37 6.50 -7.42
C PHE A 261 -9.43 7.31 -6.70
N CYS A 262 -10.69 7.33 -7.18
CA CYS A 262 -11.77 8.03 -6.47
C CYS A 262 -11.85 7.57 -5.02
N VAL A 263 -11.87 6.25 -4.81
CA VAL A 263 -12.00 5.68 -3.47
C VAL A 263 -10.79 6.01 -2.60
N ASP A 264 -9.57 5.93 -3.14
CA ASP A 264 -8.35 6.26 -2.40
C ASP A 264 -8.24 7.76 -2.04
N ILE A 265 -8.64 8.64 -2.96
CA ILE A 265 -8.66 10.09 -2.76
C ILE A 265 -9.70 10.45 -1.69
N THR A 266 -10.92 9.90 -1.80
CA THR A 266 -11.97 10.07 -0.80
C THR A 266 -11.52 9.56 0.57
N ALA A 267 -11.01 8.33 0.64
CA ALA A 267 -10.52 7.76 1.89
C ALA A 267 -9.39 8.60 2.49
N SER A 268 -8.44 9.08 1.69
CA SER A 268 -7.35 9.95 2.17
C SER A 268 -7.89 11.25 2.77
N ARG A 269 -8.87 11.89 2.13
CA ARG A 269 -9.51 13.10 2.67
C ARG A 269 -10.25 12.81 3.96
N LEU A 270 -11.03 11.74 4.02
CA LEU A 270 -11.74 11.32 5.23
C LEU A 270 -10.78 11.01 6.38
N MET A 271 -9.62 10.41 6.10
CA MET A 271 -8.56 10.19 7.10
C MET A 271 -8.01 11.51 7.67
N GLY A 272 -8.21 12.64 6.98
CA GLY A 272 -7.66 13.96 7.35
C GLY A 272 -6.35 14.29 6.63
N PHE A 273 -6.08 13.63 5.51
CA PHE A 273 -4.91 13.89 4.66
C PHE A 273 -5.32 14.61 3.38
N ASP A 274 -4.43 15.46 2.88
CA ASP A 274 -4.55 16.13 1.59
C ASP A 274 -4.04 15.22 0.47
N PRO A 275 -4.91 14.74 -0.43
CA PRO A 275 -4.51 13.92 -1.57
C PRO A 275 -3.44 14.60 -2.44
N ALA A 276 -3.45 15.94 -2.56
CA ALA A 276 -2.47 16.69 -3.36
C ALA A 276 -1.06 16.64 -2.77
N LYS A 277 -0.89 16.22 -1.51
CA LYS A 277 0.42 16.05 -0.85
C LYS A 277 0.94 14.61 -0.90
N ILE A 278 0.14 13.65 -1.37
CA ILE A 278 0.51 12.23 -1.40
C ILE A 278 1.07 11.89 -2.80
N PRO A 279 2.33 11.41 -2.92
CA PRO A 279 3.00 11.24 -4.22
C PRO A 279 2.23 10.43 -5.26
N LYS A 280 1.59 9.32 -4.88
CA LYS A 280 0.82 8.47 -5.82
C LYS A 280 -0.41 9.17 -6.43
N PHE A 281 -0.92 10.23 -5.82
CA PHE A 281 -2.01 11.02 -6.41
C PHE A 281 -1.49 12.29 -7.08
N LYS A 282 -0.41 12.87 -6.54
CA LYS A 282 0.19 14.13 -7.01
C LYS A 282 1.02 13.96 -8.28
N ASN A 283 1.89 12.94 -8.30
CA ASN A 283 2.98 12.83 -9.29
C ASN A 283 2.61 11.95 -10.48
N ILE A 284 1.46 11.28 -10.46
CA ILE A 284 1.00 10.45 -11.56
C ILE A 284 1.05 11.23 -12.87
N SER A 285 1.65 10.62 -13.89
CA SER A 285 1.71 11.20 -15.21
C SER A 285 0.31 11.39 -15.81
N LYS A 286 0.09 12.56 -16.39
CA LYS A 286 -1.14 12.90 -17.12
C LYS A 286 -1.07 12.45 -18.59
N ASP A 287 -0.50 11.26 -18.84
CA ASP A 287 -0.43 10.70 -20.20
C ASP A 287 -1.83 10.76 -20.83
N LYS A 288 -1.89 11.22 -22.08
CA LYS A 288 -3.15 11.25 -22.84
C LYS A 288 -3.62 9.82 -23.13
N MET A 289 -2.70 8.87 -23.20
CA MET A 289 -2.97 7.43 -23.34
C MET A 289 -2.98 6.77 -21.96
N HIS A 290 -3.92 5.85 -21.73
CA HIS A 290 -4.03 5.05 -20.49
C HIS A 290 -4.30 5.83 -19.19
N LYS A 291 -5.14 6.87 -19.23
CA LYS A 291 -5.54 7.61 -18.02
C LYS A 291 -6.16 6.68 -16.97
N LEU A 292 -5.65 6.69 -15.74
CA LEU A 292 -6.26 5.95 -14.62
C LEU A 292 -7.51 6.66 -14.06
N TYR A 293 -7.59 7.97 -14.24
CA TYR A 293 -8.74 8.80 -13.93
C TYR A 293 -8.79 10.04 -14.84
N ASN A 294 -9.98 10.64 -14.97
CA ASN A 294 -10.21 11.83 -15.80
C ASN A 294 -11.21 12.78 -15.12
N PHE A 295 -10.89 13.21 -13.90
CA PHE A 295 -11.65 14.15 -13.10
C PHE A 295 -10.70 14.95 -12.20
N ASP A 296 -11.11 16.15 -11.81
CA ASP A 296 -10.55 16.87 -10.66
C ASP A 296 -11.11 16.27 -9.36
N PHE A 297 -10.32 16.30 -8.28
CA PHE A 297 -10.75 15.75 -6.99
C PHE A 297 -11.98 16.48 -6.43
N LYS A 298 -12.20 17.73 -6.82
CA LYS A 298 -13.40 18.51 -6.47
C LYS A 298 -14.68 18.00 -7.14
N GLU A 299 -14.56 17.25 -8.24
CA GLU A 299 -15.72 16.65 -8.93
C GLU A 299 -16.22 15.38 -8.23
N ILE A 300 -15.51 14.89 -7.21
CA ILE A 300 -15.90 13.68 -6.49
C ILE A 300 -17.07 13.99 -5.55
N GLN A 301 -18.23 13.41 -5.83
CA GLN A 301 -19.39 13.42 -4.95
C GLN A 301 -19.42 12.16 -4.07
N CYS A 302 -19.54 12.35 -2.75
CA CYS A 302 -19.78 11.26 -1.82
C CYS A 302 -21.28 11.08 -1.59
N ILE A 303 -21.77 9.84 -1.67
CA ILE A 303 -23.14 9.46 -1.35
C ILE A 303 -23.08 8.49 -0.16
N SER A 304 -23.88 8.76 0.87
CA SER A 304 -23.86 8.00 2.11
C SER A 304 -25.27 7.75 2.63
N ASN A 305 -25.45 6.65 3.34
CA ASN A 305 -26.65 6.39 4.14
C ASN A 305 -26.79 7.38 5.33
N ILE A 306 -25.75 8.16 5.63
CA ILE A 306 -25.78 9.27 6.58
C ILE A 306 -25.79 10.59 5.80
N LYS A 307 -26.86 11.38 5.97
CA LYS A 307 -27.06 12.64 5.23
C LYS A 307 -25.87 13.59 5.33
N ASP A 308 -25.29 13.73 6.51
CA ASP A 308 -24.15 14.63 6.75
C ASP A 308 -22.86 14.22 6.05
N TRP A 309 -22.81 13.03 5.46
CA TRP A 309 -21.68 12.51 4.68
C TRP A 309 -21.97 12.49 3.18
N SER A 310 -23.19 12.87 2.77
CA SER A 310 -23.59 12.99 1.36
C SER A 310 -23.30 14.40 0.86
N LYS A 311 -22.08 14.64 0.38
CA LYS A 311 -21.59 15.96 -0.05
C LYS A 311 -20.41 15.84 -1.01
N ASN A 312 -20.02 16.94 -1.64
CA ASN A 312 -18.82 16.97 -2.48
C ASN A 312 -17.55 16.83 -1.63
N LEU A 313 -16.49 16.27 -2.21
CA LEU A 313 -15.29 15.94 -1.46
C LEU A 313 -14.58 17.17 -0.86
N ASP A 314 -14.65 18.32 -1.54
CA ASP A 314 -14.08 19.59 -1.10
C ASP A 314 -14.85 20.24 0.06
N GLU A 315 -16.09 19.84 0.29
CA GLU A 315 -16.90 20.28 1.43
C GLU A 315 -16.54 19.59 2.75
N PHE A 316 -15.76 18.48 2.69
CA PHE A 316 -15.19 17.87 3.89
C PHE A 316 -14.07 18.76 4.42
N LYS A 317 -14.35 19.58 5.42
CA LYS A 317 -13.37 20.50 6.07
C LYS A 317 -12.62 19.82 7.21
N GLY A 318 -11.37 20.24 7.42
CA GLY A 318 -10.52 19.77 8.52
C GLY A 318 -10.22 18.26 8.48
N ARG A 319 -9.83 17.70 9.62
CA ARG A 319 -9.56 16.26 9.76
C ARG A 319 -10.86 15.51 10.11
N CYS A 320 -11.50 14.86 9.14
CA CYS A 320 -12.81 14.22 9.36
C CYS A 320 -12.74 13.04 10.35
N LEU A 321 -11.76 12.14 10.16
CA LEU A 321 -11.54 11.00 11.06
C LEU A 321 -10.29 11.15 11.93
N ASN A 322 -9.51 12.22 11.77
CA ASN A 322 -8.34 12.53 12.62
C ASN A 322 -7.30 11.40 12.69
N PHE A 323 -6.88 10.84 11.55
CA PHE A 323 -5.82 9.83 11.54
C PHE A 323 -4.48 10.45 11.94
N LYS A 324 -3.71 9.70 12.74
CA LYS A 324 -2.30 9.98 12.98
C LYS A 324 -1.47 9.38 11.85
N PRO A 325 -0.74 10.18 11.06
CA PRO A 325 0.16 9.62 10.06
C PRO A 325 1.32 8.88 10.73
N HIS A 326 2.05 8.09 9.96
CA HIS A 326 3.35 7.59 10.38
C HIS A 326 4.31 8.76 10.67
N TYR A 327 5.22 8.63 11.64
CA TYR A 327 6.11 9.74 12.06
C TYR A 327 6.88 10.38 10.89
N GLY A 328 7.34 9.57 9.91
CA GLY A 328 8.01 10.04 8.70
C GLY A 328 7.13 10.80 7.70
N TRP A 329 5.85 11.00 8.02
CA TRP A 329 4.83 11.71 7.22
C TRP A 329 4.12 12.82 8.01
N LYS A 330 4.36 12.94 9.32
CA LYS A 330 3.77 13.98 10.18
C LYS A 330 4.17 15.37 9.69
N GLY A 331 3.18 16.26 9.52
CA GLY A 331 3.34 17.62 9.00
C GLY A 331 3.53 17.72 7.49
N HIS A 332 3.38 16.62 6.74
CA HIS A 332 3.67 16.60 5.30
C HIS A 332 2.49 16.19 4.43
N ILE A 333 1.48 15.53 4.98
CA ILE A 333 0.30 15.07 4.21
C ILE A 333 -1.02 15.51 4.80
N GLU A 334 -1.02 16.08 5.99
CA GLU A 334 -2.23 16.55 6.63
C GLU A 334 -2.79 17.78 5.91
N VAL A 335 -4.11 17.94 6.02
CA VAL A 335 -4.81 19.12 5.51
C VAL A 335 -4.43 20.34 6.34
N ASP A 336 -4.22 21.50 5.71
CA ASP A 336 -3.68 22.71 6.36
C ASP A 336 -4.69 23.40 7.32
N ASP A 337 -5.96 23.02 7.29
CA ASP A 337 -7.06 23.71 7.96
C ASP A 337 -7.29 23.34 9.44
N VAL A 338 -6.23 23.01 10.19
CA VAL A 338 -6.36 22.86 11.65
C VAL A 338 -5.20 23.58 12.33
N LYS A 339 -5.45 24.83 12.75
CA LYS A 339 -4.76 25.38 13.92
C LYS A 339 -5.10 24.44 15.08
N GLU A 340 -4.07 23.86 15.70
CA GLU A 340 -4.19 23.00 16.90
C GLU A 340 -4.98 23.68 18.02
#